data_AF-A0A2J7ZTC4-F1
#
_entry.id   AF-A0A2J7ZTC4-F1
#
_cell.length_a   1.000
_cell.length_b   1.000
_cell.length_c   1.000
_cell.angle_alpha   90.00
_cell.angle_beta   90.00
_cell.angle_gamma   90.00
#
_symmetry.space_group_name_H-M   'P 1'
#
loop_
_entity.id
_entity.type
_entity.pdbx_description
1 polymer ?
#
loop_
_entity_poly.entity_id
_entity_poly.type
_entity_poly.pdbx_seq_one_letter_code
_entity_poly.pdbx_strand_id
1 'polypeptide(L)'
;MDDALARRERLKALRAAAAAAEGGQAPEAVPAAAAAADADAGDDAAVEADKPVLKFRNYAVQDTKRIDHERVAAAQPPKFQEPVVETKPEELPQEELLVNIAPKKANWDLKRDVQPKLDKLERRTQRAMLEMMREEERKRLEEEGGVQD
;
A
#
# COMPACT_ATOMS: atom_id res chain seq x y z
N MET A 1 -15.42 14.51 -3.78
CA MET A 1 -14.52 15.14 -2.78
C MET A 1 -15.07 14.97 -1.36
N ASP A 2 -16.37 14.69 -1.23
CA ASP A 2 -17.10 14.63 0.04
C ASP A 2 -16.73 13.40 0.90
N ASP A 3 -16.37 12.27 0.28
CA ASP A 3 -15.97 11.04 1.01
C ASP A 3 -14.66 11.20 1.81
N ALA A 4 -13.73 12.02 1.34
CA ALA A 4 -12.47 12.27 2.03
C ALA A 4 -12.65 13.08 3.31
N LEU A 5 -13.62 14.02 3.30
CA LEU A 5 -13.99 14.81 4.46
C LEU A 5 -14.74 13.95 5.50
N ALA A 6 -15.69 13.13 5.05
CA ALA A 6 -16.42 12.20 5.91
C ALA A 6 -15.48 11.20 6.62
N ARG A 7 -14.46 10.68 5.90
CA ARG A 7 -13.44 9.80 6.51
C ARG A 7 -12.58 10.54 7.53
N ARG A 8 -12.20 11.79 7.27
CA ARG A 8 -11.39 12.61 8.18
C ARG A 8 -12.13 12.89 9.49
N GLU A 9 -13.42 13.19 9.41
CA GLU A 9 -14.27 13.44 10.58
C GLU A 9 -14.44 12.17 11.43
N ARG A 10 -14.70 11.03 10.78
CA ARG A 10 -14.79 9.74 11.47
C ARG A 10 -13.49 9.38 12.20
N LEU A 11 -12.34 9.55 11.57
CA LEU A 11 -11.05 9.28 12.21
C LEU A 11 -10.75 10.22 13.37
N LYS A 12 -11.16 11.50 13.27
CA LYS A 12 -11.01 12.48 14.36
C LYS A 12 -11.88 12.09 15.56
N ALA A 13 -13.11 11.64 15.34
CA ALA A 13 -14.00 11.17 16.39
C ALA A 13 -13.45 9.93 17.11
N LEU A 14 -12.91 8.96 16.38
CA LEU A 14 -12.29 7.77 16.96
C LEU A 14 -11.04 8.10 17.79
N ARG A 15 -10.22 9.06 17.33
CA ARG A 15 -9.02 9.48 18.06
C ARG A 15 -9.36 10.24 19.34
N ALA A 16 -10.41 11.07 19.31
CA ALA A 16 -10.92 11.75 20.51
C ALA A 16 -11.51 10.76 21.51
N ALA A 17 -12.22 9.73 21.04
CA ALA A 17 -12.74 8.66 21.91
C ALA A 17 -11.60 7.83 22.52
N ALA A 18 -10.55 7.51 21.75
CA ALA A 18 -9.35 6.83 22.25
C ALA A 18 -8.61 7.66 23.31
N ALA A 19 -8.45 8.98 23.08
CA ALA A 19 -7.83 9.88 24.05
C ALA A 19 -8.67 10.09 25.32
N ALA A 20 -10.00 9.97 25.22
CA ALA A 20 -10.90 10.01 26.38
C ALA A 20 -10.91 8.68 27.15
N ALA A 21 -10.71 7.55 26.47
CA ALA A 21 -10.59 6.22 27.07
C ALA A 21 -9.21 6.00 27.71
N GLU A 22 -8.16 6.51 27.07
CA GLU A 22 -6.79 6.52 27.59
C GLU A 22 -6.54 7.79 28.42
N GLY A 23 -7.17 7.84 29.59
CA GLY A 23 -6.83 8.80 30.64
C GLY A 23 -5.39 8.60 31.13
N GLY A 24 -4.42 9.16 30.38
CA GLY A 24 -3.06 9.49 30.81
C GLY A 24 -2.05 8.34 30.86
N GLN A 25 -1.13 8.28 29.87
CA GLN A 25 0.32 8.44 30.06
C GLN A 25 1.04 8.31 28.69
N ALA A 26 1.88 9.29 28.35
CA ALA A 26 2.90 9.12 27.30
C ALA A 26 4.05 8.23 27.84
N PRO A 27 4.74 7.43 27.01
CA PRO A 27 5.72 6.47 27.50
C PRO A 27 7.09 7.12 27.70
N GLU A 28 7.54 7.21 28.95
CA GLU A 28 8.94 7.49 29.31
C GLU A 28 9.64 6.21 29.79
N ALA A 29 10.95 6.22 29.59
CA ALA A 29 11.87 5.10 29.53
C ALA A 29 12.09 4.33 30.84
N VAL A 30 12.41 3.03 30.67
CA VAL A 30 12.88 2.08 31.69
C VAL A 30 14.30 2.38 32.20
N PRO A 31 14.57 2.10 33.48
CA PRO A 31 15.73 1.27 33.85
C PRO A 31 15.34 0.22 34.92
N ALA A 32 15.64 -1.06 34.74
CA ALA A 32 16.93 -1.74 34.98
C ALA A 32 17.27 -1.97 36.48
N ALA A 33 17.26 -3.27 36.84
CA ALA A 33 18.21 -3.99 37.70
C ALA A 33 17.92 -4.18 39.21
N ALA A 34 18.41 -5.36 39.64
CA ALA A 34 18.65 -5.86 41.01
C ALA A 34 17.45 -6.44 41.77
N ALA A 35 17.54 -7.53 42.54
CA ALA A 35 18.53 -8.58 42.78
C ALA A 35 17.91 -9.52 43.85
N ALA A 36 18.59 -10.65 44.10
CA ALA A 36 18.44 -11.58 45.23
C ALA A 36 17.29 -12.61 45.12
N ALA A 37 17.57 -13.89 44.90
CA ALA A 37 18.31 -14.87 45.73
C ALA A 37 17.48 -15.37 46.93
N ASP A 38 17.10 -16.63 46.80
CA ASP A 38 16.46 -17.53 47.75
C ASP A 38 17.02 -17.48 49.17
N ALA A 39 16.11 -17.48 50.14
CA ALA A 39 16.35 -18.03 51.48
C ALA A 39 15.11 -18.83 51.91
N ASP A 40 15.42 -20.06 52.32
CA ASP A 40 14.61 -21.17 52.78
C ASP A 40 13.84 -20.92 54.09
N ALA A 41 12.89 -21.83 54.36
CA ALA A 41 12.20 -22.17 55.61
C ALA A 41 10.71 -21.78 55.69
N GLY A 42 9.87 -22.81 55.66
CA GLY A 42 8.41 -22.72 55.70
C GLY A 42 7.81 -22.50 57.09
N ASP A 43 6.51 -22.21 57.09
CA ASP A 43 5.56 -22.68 58.10
C ASP A 43 4.13 -22.56 57.52
N ASP A 44 3.34 -23.59 57.78
CA ASP A 44 1.95 -23.77 57.38
C ASP A 44 1.04 -22.84 58.20
N ALA A 45 0.40 -21.86 57.58
CA ALA A 45 -0.77 -21.20 58.16
C ALA A 45 -1.67 -20.62 57.06
N ALA A 46 -2.90 -21.11 57.02
CA ALA A 46 -3.94 -20.75 56.07
C ALA A 46 -4.13 -19.23 55.93
N VAL A 47 -3.79 -18.71 54.74
CA VAL A 47 -4.29 -17.45 54.21
C VAL A 47 -4.94 -17.79 52.86
N GLU A 48 -6.27 -17.79 52.80
CA GLU A 48 -7.03 -17.80 51.55
C GLU A 48 -6.80 -16.45 50.85
N ALA A 49 -5.63 -16.31 50.24
CA ALA A 49 -5.32 -15.26 49.27
C ALA A 49 -5.38 -15.90 47.88
N ASP A 50 -6.26 -15.36 47.04
CA ASP A 50 -6.40 -15.56 45.59
C ASP A 50 -5.58 -16.70 45.00
N LYS A 51 -6.18 -17.91 44.99
CA LYS A 51 -5.63 -19.06 44.27
C LYS A 51 -5.42 -18.65 42.81
N PRO A 52 -4.22 -18.84 42.23
CA PRO A 52 -3.95 -18.41 40.87
C PRO A 52 -4.92 -19.11 39.91
N VAL A 53 -5.61 -18.34 39.08
CA VAL A 53 -6.47 -18.89 38.03
C VAL A 53 -5.58 -19.53 36.97
N LEU A 54 -5.39 -20.85 37.06
CA LEU A 54 -4.67 -21.61 36.05
C LEU A 54 -5.45 -21.59 34.74
N LYS A 55 -4.94 -20.83 33.75
CA LYS A 55 -5.40 -20.89 32.36
C LYS A 55 -4.64 -21.99 31.65
N PHE A 56 -5.24 -23.18 31.60
CA PHE A 56 -4.71 -24.27 30.79
C PHE A 56 -4.83 -23.93 29.30
N ARG A 57 -3.79 -24.23 28.53
CA ARG A 57 -3.88 -24.18 27.07
C ARG A 57 -4.81 -25.31 26.62
N ASN A 58 -5.53 -25.10 25.52
CA ASN A 58 -6.38 -26.14 24.94
C ASN A 58 -5.49 -27.23 24.33
N TYR A 59 -5.25 -28.29 25.09
CA TYR A 59 -4.52 -29.48 24.64
C TYR A 59 -5.51 -30.60 24.35
N ALA A 60 -5.28 -31.33 23.25
CA ALA A 60 -5.97 -32.59 23.01
C ALA A 60 -5.33 -33.69 23.88
N VAL A 61 -6.08 -34.18 24.87
CA VAL A 61 -5.65 -35.29 25.73
C VAL A 61 -5.60 -36.56 24.87
N GLN A 62 -4.42 -37.17 24.75
CA GLN A 62 -4.23 -38.40 23.97
C GLN A 62 -4.69 -39.65 24.74
N ASP A 63 -4.61 -39.63 26.07
CA ASP A 63 -4.98 -40.77 26.92
C ASP A 63 -6.47 -40.72 27.30
N THR A 64 -7.29 -41.42 26.52
CA THR A 64 -8.75 -41.51 26.70
C THR A 64 -9.18 -42.54 27.76
N LYS A 65 -8.25 -43.28 28.37
CA LYS A 65 -8.57 -44.37 29.29
C LYS A 65 -8.49 -43.98 30.76
N ARG A 66 -7.70 -42.96 31.09
CA ARG A 66 -7.44 -42.52 32.48
C ARG A 66 -8.00 -41.14 32.79
N ILE A 67 -8.28 -40.34 31.76
CA ILE A 67 -8.69 -38.95 31.90
C ILE A 67 -10.00 -38.75 31.17
N ASP A 68 -11.08 -38.69 31.94
CA ASP A 68 -12.40 -38.34 31.43
C ASP A 68 -12.41 -36.84 31.12
N HIS A 69 -12.73 -36.50 29.87
CA HIS A 69 -12.79 -35.12 29.40
C HIS A 69 -13.95 -34.94 28.44
N GLU A 70 -14.61 -33.79 28.52
CA GLU A 70 -15.71 -33.41 27.65
C GLU A 70 -15.17 -32.69 26.40
N ARG A 71 -15.36 -33.29 25.23
CA ARG A 71 -14.94 -32.69 23.95
C ARG A 71 -16.07 -31.86 23.36
N VAL A 72 -15.92 -30.55 23.40
CA VAL A 72 -16.83 -29.63 22.71
C VAL A 72 -16.61 -29.73 21.20
N ALA A 73 -17.71 -29.89 20.45
CA ALA A 73 -17.65 -29.91 18.99
C ALA A 73 -17.19 -28.55 18.44
N ALA A 74 -16.28 -28.57 17.46
CA ALA A 74 -15.84 -27.35 16.81
C ALA A 74 -17.02 -26.68 16.10
N ALA A 75 -17.22 -25.38 16.34
CA ALA A 75 -18.25 -24.62 15.65
C ALA A 75 -17.99 -24.65 14.13
N GLN A 76 -18.95 -25.16 13.35
CA GLN A 76 -18.89 -25.06 11.91
C GLN A 76 -19.34 -23.65 11.50
N PRO A 77 -18.45 -22.82 10.93
CA PRO A 77 -18.88 -21.54 10.38
C PRO A 77 -19.88 -21.78 9.24
N PRO A 78 -20.87 -20.88 9.06
CA PRO A 78 -21.79 -20.98 7.94
C PRO A 78 -21.01 -20.94 6.63
N LYS A 79 -21.40 -21.80 5.68
CA LYS A 79 -20.79 -21.83 4.34
C LYS A 79 -21.03 -20.48 3.68
N PHE A 80 -19.94 -19.82 3.32
CA PHE A 80 -19.95 -18.55 2.61
C PHE A 80 -20.76 -18.71 1.31
N GLN A 81 -21.86 -17.97 1.21
CA GLN A 81 -22.58 -17.79 -0.05
C GLN A 81 -21.99 -16.55 -0.72
N GLU A 82 -21.41 -16.75 -1.90
CA GLU A 82 -20.93 -15.64 -2.72
C GLU A 82 -22.11 -14.69 -3.03
N PRO A 83 -21.95 -13.37 -2.81
CA PRO A 83 -23.00 -12.43 -3.15
C PRO A 83 -23.20 -12.45 -4.66
N VAL A 84 -24.40 -12.83 -5.11
CA VAL A 84 -24.82 -12.70 -6.51
C VAL A 84 -24.92 -11.21 -6.80
N VAL A 85 -23.90 -10.67 -7.45
CA VAL A 85 -23.90 -9.28 -7.92
C VAL A 85 -24.76 -9.23 -9.19
N GLU A 86 -26.05 -8.91 -9.04
CA GLU A 86 -27.00 -8.76 -10.16
C GLU A 86 -26.71 -7.53 -11.04
N THR A 87 -25.79 -6.66 -10.62
CA THR A 87 -25.43 -5.45 -11.34
C THR A 87 -24.05 -5.61 -11.95
N LYS A 88 -24.02 -5.93 -13.24
CA LYS A 88 -22.82 -5.88 -14.05
C LYS A 88 -22.23 -4.46 -13.93
N PRO A 89 -21.02 -4.28 -13.34
CA PRO A 89 -20.39 -2.97 -13.31
C PRO A 89 -20.20 -2.52 -14.76
N GLU A 90 -20.55 -1.27 -15.06
CA GLU A 90 -20.30 -0.66 -16.35
C GLU A 90 -18.85 -0.97 -16.77
N GLU A 91 -18.71 -1.61 -17.92
CA GLU A 91 -17.42 -1.95 -18.50
C GLU A 91 -16.73 -0.65 -18.91
N LEU A 92 -16.13 0.05 -17.94
CA LEU A 92 -15.08 1.01 -18.23
C LEU A 92 -14.04 0.27 -19.08
N PRO A 93 -13.53 0.86 -20.17
CA PRO A 93 -12.65 0.17 -21.11
C PRO A 93 -11.43 -0.35 -20.36
N GLN A 94 -11.45 -1.64 -20.02
CA GLN A 94 -10.40 -2.32 -19.27
C GLN A 94 -9.07 -2.29 -20.05
N GLU A 95 -9.15 -2.05 -21.36
CA GLU A 95 -8.01 -1.89 -22.27
C GLU A 95 -7.06 -0.76 -21.85
N GLU A 96 -7.57 0.36 -21.31
CA GLU A 96 -6.71 1.47 -20.87
C GLU A 96 -5.98 1.18 -19.55
N LEU A 97 -6.56 0.32 -18.72
CA LEU A 97 -5.97 -0.08 -17.43
C LEU A 97 -4.96 -1.22 -17.61
N LEU A 98 -5.25 -2.21 -18.46
CA LEU A 98 -4.34 -3.34 -18.72
C LEU A 98 -3.05 -2.89 -19.43
N VAL A 99 -3.11 -1.87 -20.29
CA VAL A 99 -1.94 -1.31 -20.99
C VAL A 99 -0.94 -0.63 -20.02
N ASN A 100 -1.41 -0.19 -18.84
CA ASN A 100 -0.58 0.45 -17.83
C ASN A 100 -0.01 -0.51 -16.78
N ILE A 101 -0.43 -1.79 -16.78
CA ILE A 101 -0.03 -2.81 -15.80
C ILE A 101 1.18 -3.65 -16.27
N ALA A 102 1.51 -3.60 -17.57
CA ALA A 102 2.67 -4.33 -18.09
C ALA A 102 4.01 -3.72 -17.60
N PRO A 103 5.01 -4.55 -17.25
CA PRO A 103 6.36 -4.06 -16.97
C PRO A 103 6.91 -3.35 -18.20
N LYS A 104 7.12 -2.05 -18.04
CA LYS A 104 7.63 -1.16 -19.07
C LYS A 104 9.06 -1.57 -19.44
N LYS A 105 9.45 -1.41 -20.72
CA LYS A 105 10.86 -1.59 -21.14
C LYS A 105 11.74 -0.65 -20.31
N ALA A 106 12.92 -1.12 -19.88
CA ALA A 106 13.85 -0.31 -19.07
C ALA A 106 14.19 1.05 -19.71
N ASN A 107 14.21 1.11 -21.05
CA ASN A 107 14.49 2.34 -21.80
C ASN A 107 13.25 3.22 -22.06
N TRP A 108 12.08 2.90 -21.48
CA TRP A 108 10.86 3.70 -21.68
C TRP A 108 11.10 5.14 -21.24
N ASP A 109 11.59 5.32 -20.03
CA ASP A 109 11.76 6.64 -19.43
C ASP A 109 12.74 7.50 -20.24
N LEU A 110 13.84 6.90 -20.68
CA LEU A 110 14.80 7.52 -21.57
C LEU A 110 14.15 7.99 -22.88
N LYS A 111 13.33 7.14 -23.52
CA LYS A 111 12.63 7.51 -24.75
C LYS A 111 11.67 8.67 -24.50
N ARG A 112 10.86 8.60 -23.44
CA ARG A 112 9.89 9.64 -23.07
C ARG A 112 10.58 10.99 -22.87
N ASP A 113 11.71 11.01 -22.17
CA ASP A 113 12.40 12.25 -21.79
C ASP A 113 13.25 12.82 -22.93
N VAL A 114 13.73 11.98 -23.84
CA VAL A 114 14.52 12.38 -25.02
C VAL A 114 13.64 12.81 -26.19
N GLN A 115 12.47 12.19 -26.38
CA GLN A 115 11.54 12.48 -27.49
C GLN A 115 11.25 13.98 -27.67
N PRO A 116 10.82 14.76 -26.67
CA PRO A 116 10.49 16.17 -26.87
C PRO A 116 11.71 17.04 -27.25
N LYS A 117 12.93 16.59 -26.96
CA LYS A 117 14.16 17.28 -27.38
C LYS A 117 14.46 16.99 -28.84
N LEU A 118 14.30 15.73 -29.26
CA LEU A 118 14.44 15.33 -30.66
C LEU A 118 13.37 16.00 -31.53
N ASP A 119 12.11 16.01 -31.12
CA ASP A 119 11.03 16.66 -31.88
C ASP A 119 11.29 18.17 -32.08
N LYS A 120 11.84 18.84 -31.06
CA LYS A 120 12.24 20.26 -31.17
C LYS A 120 13.39 20.45 -32.15
N LEU A 121 14.37 19.56 -32.12
CA LEU A 121 15.52 19.62 -33.01
C LEU A 121 15.09 19.33 -34.44
N GLU A 122 14.30 18.29 -34.66
CA GLU A 122 13.75 17.90 -35.96
C GLU A 122 12.96 19.04 -36.59
N ARG A 123 12.08 19.71 -35.84
CA ARG A 123 11.35 20.89 -36.32
C ARG A 123 12.27 22.03 -36.75
N ARG A 124 13.39 22.25 -36.06
CA ARG A 124 14.38 23.27 -36.44
C ARG A 124 15.16 22.85 -37.67
N THR A 125 15.58 21.59 -37.75
CA THR A 125 16.29 21.05 -38.92
C THR A 125 15.42 21.10 -40.16
N GLN A 126 14.14 20.73 -40.07
CA GLN A 126 13.18 20.85 -41.18
C GLN A 126 13.01 22.30 -41.63
N ARG A 127 12.89 23.25 -40.69
CA ARG A 127 12.84 24.69 -41.03
C ARG A 127 14.10 25.17 -41.72
N ALA A 128 15.28 24.82 -41.19
CA ALA A 128 16.55 25.19 -41.78
C ALA A 128 16.73 24.60 -43.20
N MET A 129 16.33 23.34 -43.41
CA MET A 129 16.32 22.73 -44.74
C MET A 129 15.41 23.49 -45.71
N LEU A 130 14.21 23.88 -45.27
CA LEU A 130 13.29 24.67 -46.10
C LEU A 130 13.82 26.08 -46.40
N GLU A 131 14.50 26.71 -45.44
CA GLU A 131 15.14 28.02 -45.64
C GLU A 131 16.29 27.93 -46.65
N MET A 132 17.18 26.94 -46.53
CA MET A 132 18.27 26.72 -47.50
C MET A 132 17.72 26.47 -48.92
N MET A 133 16.71 25.62 -49.05
CA MET A 133 16.06 25.36 -50.35
C MET A 133 15.50 26.64 -50.98
N ARG A 134 14.83 27.50 -50.18
CA ARG A 134 14.29 28.78 -50.68
C ARG A 134 15.39 29.75 -51.10
N GLU A 135 16.50 29.79 -50.38
CA GLU A 135 17.64 30.64 -50.74
C GLU A 135 18.33 30.15 -52.02
N GLU A 136 18.48 28.85 -52.18
CA GLU A 136 19.03 28.23 -53.39
C GLU A 136 18.14 28.48 -54.60
N GLU A 137 16.82 28.31 -54.46
CA GLU A 137 15.86 28.63 -55.52
C GLU A 137 15.89 30.11 -55.89
N ARG A 138 15.97 31.02 -54.90
CA ARG A 138 16.07 32.46 -55.15
C ARG A 138 17.35 32.82 -55.91
N LYS A 139 18.50 32.30 -55.49
CA LYS A 139 19.79 32.51 -56.17
C LYS A 139 19.73 32.01 -57.61
N ARG A 140 19.18 30.82 -57.83
CA ARG A 140 19.02 30.26 -59.17
C ARG A 140 18.16 31.17 -60.07
N LEU A 141 17.06 31.70 -59.54
CA LEU A 141 16.20 32.65 -60.28
C LEU A 141 16.90 33.99 -60.56
N GLU A 142 17.71 34.50 -59.62
CA GLU A 142 18.51 35.72 -59.81
C GLU A 142 19.59 35.52 -60.89
N GLU A 143 20.27 34.36 -60.90
CA GLU A 143 21.24 33.99 -61.92
C GLU A 143 20.57 33.80 -63.31
N GLU A 144 19.41 33.15 -63.37
CA GLU A 144 18.66 32.97 -64.62
C GLU A 144 18.06 34.29 -65.15
N GLY A 145 17.70 35.21 -64.26
CA GLY A 145 17.19 36.54 -64.62
C GLY A 145 18.27 37.56 -65.00
N GLY A 146 19.47 37.46 -64.42
CA GLY A 146 20.61 38.33 -64.73
C GLY A 146 21.37 37.97 -66.01
N VAL A 147 21.06 36.83 -66.64
CA VAL A 147 21.68 36.37 -67.90
C VAL A 147 20.90 36.84 -69.14
N GLN A 148 19.76 37.52 -68.98
CA GLN A 148 18.88 37.94 -70.08
C GLN A 148 19.00 39.42 -70.53
N ASP A 149 19.95 40.20 -70.00
CA ASP A 149 20.22 41.59 -70.43
C ASP A 149 21.56 41.75 -71.19
#